data_AF-L1JAZ8-F1
#
_entry.id   AF-L1JAZ8-F1
#
_cell.length_a   1.000
_cell.length_b   1.000
_cell.length_c   1.000
_cell.angle_alpha   90.00
_cell.angle_beta   90.00
_cell.angle_gamma   90.00
#
_symmetry.space_group_name_H-M   'P 1'
#
loop_
_entity.id
_entity.type
_entity.pdbx_description
1 polymer ?
#
loop_
_entity_poly.entity_id
_entity_poly.type
_entity_poly.pdbx_seq_one_letter_code
_entity_poly.pdbx_strand_id
1 'polypeptide(L)'
;MRVDRTDAELREGEEMLLQHFNVCRFDMQTERAIQDIGMIYIDNIRESLHPNELGACIFQAIMYILGHQQRDVSQWKRCRKLITHHLFKEMKMIDIRAPLTVHKLKLARERISALSAADIAMEAGPHALQLWKWVLMILEIQGVE
;
A
#
# COMPACT_ATOMS: atom_id res chain seq x y z
N MET A 1 3.16 -16.32 45.13
CA MET A 1 2.73 -17.17 44.01
C MET A 1 3.15 -16.47 42.73
N ARG A 2 4.18 -16.96 42.03
CA ARG A 2 4.49 -16.51 40.67
C ARG A 2 3.50 -17.22 39.76
N VAL A 3 2.71 -16.44 39.02
CA VAL A 3 1.83 -16.97 37.99
C VAL A 3 2.74 -17.35 36.83
N ASP A 4 3.03 -18.65 36.67
CA ASP A 4 3.56 -19.18 35.43
C ASP A 4 2.47 -18.97 34.38
N ARG A 5 2.61 -17.89 33.60
CA ARG A 5 1.80 -17.72 32.39
C ARG A 5 2.09 -18.90 31.48
N THR A 6 1.04 -19.53 30.98
CA THR A 6 1.19 -20.66 30.07
C THR A 6 1.74 -20.15 28.74
N ASP A 7 2.52 -20.97 28.01
CA ASP A 7 3.10 -20.61 26.71
C ASP A 7 2.06 -20.17 25.66
N ALA A 8 0.78 -20.47 25.88
CA ALA A 8 -0.33 -20.02 25.06
C ALA A 8 -0.68 -18.54 25.31
N GLU A 9 -0.75 -18.12 26.57
CA GLU A 9 -1.04 -16.72 26.95
C GLU A 9 0.10 -15.78 26.54
N LEU A 10 1.34 -16.28 26.57
CA LEU A 10 2.50 -15.52 26.08
C LEU A 10 2.42 -15.31 24.56
N ARG A 11 2.10 -16.37 23.79
CA ARG A 11 1.92 -16.27 22.33
C ARG A 11 0.77 -15.35 21.93
N GLU A 12 -0.37 -15.47 22.60
CA GLU A 12 -1.52 -14.58 22.36
C GLU A 12 -1.17 -13.11 22.64
N GLY A 13 -0.42 -12.86 23.73
CA GLY A 13 0.07 -11.53 24.05
C GLY A 13 1.04 -10.96 23.00
N GLU A 14 1.94 -11.80 22.47
CA GLU A 14 2.87 -11.41 21.40
C GLU A 14 2.14 -11.10 20.07
N GLU A 15 1.16 -11.92 19.70
CA GLU A 15 0.32 -11.71 18.52
C GLU A 15 -0.47 -10.40 18.61
N MET A 16 -1.06 -10.12 19.78
CA MET A 16 -1.75 -8.84 20.02
C MET A 16 -0.81 -7.63 19.92
N LEU A 17 0.39 -7.72 20.51
CA LEU A 17 1.38 -6.65 20.44
C LEU A 17 1.85 -6.40 19.00
N LEU A 18 2.09 -7.46 18.22
CA LEU A 18 2.46 -7.36 16.82
C LEU A 18 1.34 -6.72 15.99
N GLN A 19 0.08 -7.13 16.20
CA GLN A 19 -1.06 -6.51 15.55
C GLN A 19 -1.18 -5.02 15.87
N HIS A 20 -1.04 -4.64 17.15
CA HIS A 20 -1.10 -3.23 17.56
C HIS A 20 0.03 -2.42 16.93
N PHE A 21 1.25 -2.95 16.94
CA PHE A 21 2.40 -2.34 16.27
C PHE A 21 2.15 -2.12 14.78
N ASN A 22 1.63 -3.13 14.08
CA ASN A 22 1.32 -3.04 12.65
C ASN A 22 0.25 -1.99 12.36
N VAL A 23 -0.79 -1.88 13.20
CA VAL A 23 -1.83 -0.83 13.10
C VAL A 23 -1.23 0.55 13.27
N CYS A 24 -0.46 0.79 14.32
CA CYS A 24 0.20 2.08 14.52
C CYS A 24 1.13 2.44 13.36
N ARG A 25 1.92 1.46 12.88
CA ARG A 25 2.83 1.65 11.73
C ARG A 25 2.05 1.99 10.46
N PHE A 26 0.95 1.30 10.22
CA PHE A 26 0.06 1.55 9.08
C PHE A 26 -0.55 2.94 9.14
N ASP A 27 -1.11 3.35 10.27
CA ASP A 27 -1.72 4.66 10.44
C ASP A 27 -0.70 5.77 10.21
N MET A 28 0.49 5.66 10.81
CA MET A 28 1.56 6.64 10.66
C MET A 28 2.05 6.76 9.21
N GLN A 29 2.32 5.64 8.54
CA GLN A 29 2.81 5.66 7.16
C GLN A 29 1.72 6.11 6.17
N THR A 30 0.46 5.76 6.42
CA THR A 30 -0.67 6.20 5.59
C THR A 30 -0.87 7.70 5.72
N GLU A 31 -0.84 8.23 6.94
CA GLU A 31 -0.96 9.67 7.16
C GLU A 31 0.21 10.42 6.54
N ARG A 32 1.44 9.93 6.73
CA ARG A 32 2.64 10.52 6.10
C ARG A 32 2.53 10.54 4.57
N ALA A 33 2.15 9.41 3.96
CA ALA A 33 1.98 9.34 2.52
C ALA A 33 0.94 10.36 2.05
N ILE A 34 -0.22 10.45 2.71
CA ILE A 34 -1.30 11.36 2.31
C ILE A 34 -0.93 12.84 2.52
N GLN A 35 -0.22 13.18 3.60
CA GLN A 35 0.23 14.55 3.86
C GLN A 35 1.30 14.99 2.86
N ASP A 36 2.27 14.11 2.56
CA ASP A 36 3.32 14.39 1.58
C ASP A 36 2.72 14.53 0.17
N ILE A 37 1.65 13.79 -0.14
CA ILE A 37 1.04 13.77 -1.47
C ILE A 37 -0.12 14.75 -1.53
N GLY A 38 0.15 15.93 -2.07
CA GLY A 38 -0.90 16.90 -2.37
C GLY A 38 -1.87 16.42 -3.46
N MET A 39 -3.11 16.92 -3.42
CA MET A 39 -4.14 16.67 -4.45
C MET A 39 -3.65 16.98 -5.88
N ILE A 40 -2.78 17.98 -6.03
CA ILE A 40 -2.14 18.36 -7.29
C ILE A 40 -1.37 17.19 -7.91
N TYR A 41 -0.65 16.40 -7.10
CA TYR A 41 0.08 15.25 -7.61
C TYR A 41 -0.89 14.18 -8.16
N ILE A 42 -1.98 13.91 -7.44
CA ILE A 42 -3.02 12.97 -7.86
C ILE A 42 -3.68 13.43 -9.17
N ASP A 43 -4.03 14.72 -9.27
CA ASP A 43 -4.61 15.28 -10.48
C ASP A 43 -3.65 15.18 -11.68
N ASN A 44 -2.37 15.52 -11.49
CA ASN A 44 -1.33 15.39 -12.52
C ASN A 44 -1.18 13.94 -13.02
N ILE A 45 -1.14 12.97 -12.10
CA ILE A 45 -1.04 11.55 -12.47
C ILE A 45 -2.30 11.10 -13.22
N ARG A 46 -3.49 11.47 -12.73
CA ARG A 46 -4.77 11.12 -13.36
C ARG A 46 -4.87 11.64 -14.79
N GLU A 47 -4.43 12.88 -15.01
CA GLU A 47 -4.51 13.56 -16.30
C GLU A 47 -3.44 13.06 -17.28
N SER A 48 -2.35 12.52 -16.78
CA SER A 48 -1.26 11.98 -17.61
C SER A 48 -1.73 10.83 -18.52
N LEU A 49 -1.60 11.04 -19.83
CA LEU A 49 -1.81 10.03 -20.86
C LEU A 49 -0.64 9.04 -20.93
N HIS A 50 0.57 9.53 -20.62
CA HIS A 50 1.83 8.81 -20.66
C HIS A 50 2.55 9.02 -19.31
N PRO A 51 2.16 8.26 -18.27
CA PRO A 51 2.77 8.40 -16.95
C PRO A 51 4.21 7.90 -17.02
N ASN A 52 5.05 8.36 -16.09
CA ASN A 52 6.27 7.63 -15.79
C ASN A 52 5.92 6.18 -15.42
N GLU A 53 6.65 5.21 -15.97
CA GLU A 53 6.35 3.79 -15.82
C GLU A 53 6.36 3.35 -14.34
N LEU A 54 7.32 3.82 -13.55
CA LEU A 54 7.42 3.51 -12.12
C LEU A 54 6.18 4.03 -11.38
N GLY A 55 5.77 5.27 -11.66
CA GLY A 55 4.55 5.85 -11.11
C GLY A 55 3.30 5.03 -11.47
N ALA A 56 3.17 4.61 -12.72
CA ALA A 56 2.06 3.77 -13.17
C ALA A 56 2.01 2.44 -12.43
N CYS A 57 3.15 1.76 -12.29
CA CYS A 57 3.28 0.51 -11.56
C CYS A 57 2.87 0.65 -10.08
N ILE A 58 3.28 1.73 -9.42
CA ILE A 58 2.91 2.01 -8.03
C ILE A 58 1.40 2.20 -7.89
N PHE A 59 0.77 3.02 -8.75
CA PHE A 59 -0.68 3.21 -8.70
C PHE A 59 -1.45 1.93 -9.03
N GLN A 60 -0.98 1.13 -9.98
CA GLN A 60 -1.57 -0.17 -10.26
C GLN A 60 -1.53 -1.09 -9.03
N ALA A 61 -0.41 -1.11 -8.30
CA ALA A 61 -0.28 -1.89 -7.06
C ALA A 61 -1.26 -1.42 -5.98
N ILE A 62 -1.42 -0.10 -5.80
CA ILE A 62 -2.41 0.46 -4.87
C ILE A 62 -3.82 0.03 -5.28
N MET A 63 -4.19 0.15 -6.56
CA MET A 63 -5.52 -0.25 -7.01
C MET A 63 -5.80 -1.74 -6.76
N TYR A 64 -4.79 -2.60 -6.91
CA TYR A 64 -4.93 -4.02 -6.56
C TYR A 64 -5.17 -4.21 -5.07
N ILE A 65 -4.39 -3.55 -4.20
CA ILE A 65 -4.58 -3.60 -2.73
C ILE A 65 -5.99 -3.15 -2.33
N LEU A 66 -6.53 -2.11 -2.99
CA LEU A 66 -7.89 -1.62 -2.79
C LEU A 66 -8.98 -2.54 -3.38
N GLY A 67 -8.61 -3.66 -4.00
CA GLY A 67 -9.53 -4.69 -4.46
C GLY A 67 -10.06 -4.49 -5.89
N HIS A 68 -9.57 -3.50 -6.64
CA HIS A 68 -10.03 -3.28 -8.02
C HIS A 68 -9.72 -4.46 -8.96
N GLN A 69 -10.51 -4.59 -10.02
CA GLN A 69 -10.43 -5.72 -10.95
C GLN A 69 -9.23 -5.62 -11.91
N GLN A 70 -8.59 -6.75 -12.18
CA GLN A 70 -7.37 -6.79 -13.01
C GLN A 70 -7.57 -6.25 -14.43
N ARG A 71 -8.75 -6.48 -15.03
CA ARG A 71 -9.11 -5.94 -16.34
C ARG A 71 -9.16 -4.41 -16.41
N ASP A 72 -9.31 -3.76 -15.26
CA ASP A 72 -9.42 -2.31 -15.13
C ASP A 72 -8.07 -1.71 -14.69
N VAL A 73 -7.31 -2.42 -13.87
CA VAL A 73 -6.00 -1.97 -13.37
C VAL A 73 -4.86 -2.19 -14.38
N SER A 74 -4.84 -3.32 -15.09
CA SER A 74 -3.73 -3.70 -15.98
C SER A 74 -3.47 -2.73 -17.13
N GLN A 75 -4.48 -1.97 -17.57
CA GLN A 75 -4.35 -0.96 -18.61
C GLN A 75 -4.34 0.44 -18.00
N TRP A 76 -3.26 1.21 -18.20
CA TRP A 76 -3.12 2.55 -17.62
C TRP A 76 -4.33 3.46 -17.90
N LYS A 77 -4.81 3.48 -19.15
CA LYS A 77 -5.96 4.29 -19.56
C LYS A 77 -7.23 4.02 -18.73
N ARG A 78 -7.40 2.79 -18.22
CA ARG A 78 -8.51 2.40 -17.34
C ARG A 78 -8.16 2.65 -15.88
N CYS A 79 -6.95 2.23 -15.46
CA CYS A 79 -6.44 2.40 -14.10
C CYS A 79 -6.50 3.86 -13.64
N ARG A 80 -6.03 4.80 -14.49
CA ARG A 80 -6.04 6.23 -14.15
C ARG A 80 -7.43 6.80 -13.89
N LYS A 81 -8.49 6.19 -14.41
CA LYS A 81 -9.88 6.61 -14.13
C LYS A 81 -10.37 6.16 -12.76
N LEU A 82 -9.73 5.15 -12.17
CA LEU A 82 -10.00 4.68 -10.81
C LEU A 82 -9.32 5.59 -9.78
N ILE A 83 -8.30 6.35 -10.18
CA ILE A 83 -7.65 7.34 -9.33
C ILE A 83 -8.59 8.54 -9.16
N THR A 84 -9.33 8.52 -8.06
CA THR A 84 -10.26 9.59 -7.69
C THR A 84 -9.74 10.40 -6.51
N HIS A 85 -10.42 11.51 -6.19
CA HIS A 85 -10.15 12.28 -4.97
C HIS A 85 -10.48 11.52 -3.68
N HIS A 86 -11.16 10.38 -3.78
CA HIS A 86 -11.44 9.50 -2.63
C HIS A 86 -10.34 8.47 -2.37
N LEU A 87 -9.31 8.38 -3.23
CA LEU A 87 -8.25 7.40 -3.09
C LEU A 87 -7.63 7.40 -1.68
N PHE A 88 -7.32 8.58 -1.14
CA PHE A 88 -6.73 8.69 0.20
C PHE A 88 -7.68 8.26 1.31
N LYS A 89 -8.99 8.48 1.14
CA LYS A 89 -9.99 7.95 2.06
C LYS A 89 -10.03 6.43 1.98
N GLU A 90 -10.00 5.85 0.78
CA GLU A 90 -9.96 4.41 0.59
C GLU A 90 -8.71 3.79 1.22
N MET A 91 -7.53 4.40 1.03
CA MET A 91 -6.28 3.99 1.67
C MET A 91 -6.40 3.98 3.20
N LYS A 92 -7.00 5.02 3.81
CA LYS A 92 -7.20 5.11 5.28
C LYS A 92 -8.20 4.09 5.83
N MET A 93 -9.14 3.61 5.01
CA MET A 93 -10.20 2.71 5.45
C MET A 93 -9.81 1.23 5.38
N ILE A 94 -8.61 0.89 4.90
CA ILE A 94 -8.14 -0.49 4.89
C ILE A 94 -8.02 -0.99 6.33
N ASP A 95 -8.73 -2.08 6.63
CA ASP A 95 -8.50 -2.82 7.86
C ASP A 95 -7.37 -3.83 7.65
N ILE A 96 -6.15 -3.44 8.02
CA ILE A 96 -4.98 -4.31 7.89
C ILE A 96 -4.97 -5.50 8.87
N ARG A 97 -5.88 -5.53 9.85
CA ARG A 97 -6.02 -6.67 10.77
C ARG A 97 -6.78 -7.82 10.10
N ALA A 98 -7.61 -7.50 9.11
CA ALA A 98 -8.29 -8.49 8.30
C ALA A 98 -7.38 -8.95 7.15
N PRO A 99 -7.40 -10.24 6.80
CA PRO A 99 -6.65 -10.72 5.64
C PRO A 99 -7.24 -10.13 4.36
N LEU A 100 -6.39 -9.48 3.57
CA LEU A 100 -6.74 -8.99 2.24
C LEU A 100 -6.72 -10.14 1.22
N THR A 101 -7.31 -9.90 0.06
CA THR A 101 -7.37 -10.93 -0.99
C THR A 101 -5.97 -11.26 -1.51
N VAL A 102 -5.44 -12.44 -1.18
CA VAL A 102 -4.08 -12.89 -1.53
C VAL A 102 -3.75 -12.72 -3.01
N HIS A 103 -4.68 -13.06 -3.91
CA HIS A 103 -4.47 -12.90 -5.35
C HIS A 103 -4.21 -11.44 -5.73
N LYS A 104 -4.90 -10.48 -5.10
CA LYS A 104 -4.69 -9.04 -5.33
C LYS A 104 -3.33 -8.58 -4.81
N LEU A 105 -2.91 -9.08 -3.64
CA LEU A 105 -1.61 -8.76 -3.07
C LEU A 105 -0.47 -9.28 -3.96
N LYS A 106 -0.60 -10.49 -4.52
CA LYS A 106 0.37 -11.01 -5.51
C LYS A 106 0.45 -10.14 -6.76
N LEU A 107 -0.69 -9.73 -7.32
CA LEU A 107 -0.72 -8.80 -8.45
C LEU A 107 -0.07 -7.45 -8.11
N ALA A 108 -0.29 -6.94 -6.88
CA ALA A 108 0.37 -5.73 -6.41
C ALA A 108 1.89 -5.90 -6.30
N ARG A 109 2.34 -7.03 -5.72
CA ARG A 109 3.77 -7.39 -5.59
C ARG A 109 4.45 -7.48 -6.95
N GLU A 110 3.86 -8.17 -7.91
CA GLU A 110 4.37 -8.30 -9.29
C GLU A 110 4.60 -6.93 -9.96
N ARG A 111 3.77 -5.93 -9.64
CA ARG A 111 3.90 -4.58 -10.22
C ARG A 111 5.10 -3.82 -9.67
N ILE A 112 5.53 -4.11 -8.44
CA ILE A 112 6.55 -3.33 -7.75
C ILE A 112 7.84 -4.10 -7.45
N SER A 113 7.89 -5.41 -7.77
CA SER A 113 9.01 -6.29 -7.41
C SER A 113 10.33 -5.90 -8.06
N ALA A 114 10.28 -5.30 -9.25
CA ALA A 114 11.47 -4.85 -9.98
C ALA A 114 11.84 -3.38 -9.70
N LEU A 115 11.06 -2.67 -8.86
CA LEU A 115 11.30 -1.27 -8.59
C LEU A 115 12.34 -1.10 -7.46
N SER A 116 13.25 -0.14 -7.62
CA SER A 116 14.19 0.25 -6.58
C SER A 116 13.81 1.60 -5.98
N ALA A 117 14.11 1.79 -4.69
CA ALA A 117 13.88 3.05 -4.00
C ALA A 117 14.63 4.22 -4.66
N ALA A 118 15.83 3.96 -5.19
CA ALA A 118 16.68 4.95 -5.84
C ALA A 118 16.07 5.41 -7.17
N ASP A 119 15.64 4.48 -8.02
CA ASP A 119 15.05 4.80 -9.33
C ASP A 119 13.73 5.55 -9.16
N ILE A 120 12.89 5.12 -8.21
CA ILE A 120 11.64 5.82 -7.92
C ILE A 120 11.91 7.26 -7.47
N ALA A 121 12.86 7.45 -6.53
CA ALA A 121 13.18 8.79 -6.03
C ALA A 121 13.71 9.71 -7.15
N MET A 122 14.52 9.16 -8.06
CA MET A 122 15.15 9.89 -9.15
C MET A 122 14.17 10.21 -10.29
N GLU A 123 13.33 9.26 -10.70
CA GLU A 123 12.51 9.39 -11.90
C GLU A 123 11.05 9.77 -11.64
N ALA A 124 10.44 9.22 -10.58
CA ALA A 124 9.04 9.43 -10.24
C ALA A 124 8.85 10.42 -9.07
N GLY A 125 9.94 10.74 -8.37
CA GLY A 125 10.00 11.74 -7.32
C GLY A 125 9.61 11.24 -5.93
N PRO A 126 9.71 12.12 -4.91
CA PRO A 126 9.53 11.74 -3.51
C PRO A 126 8.09 11.29 -3.17
N HIS A 127 7.08 11.85 -3.83
CA HIS A 127 5.68 11.45 -3.63
C HIS A 127 5.43 9.99 -4.06
N ALA A 128 5.96 9.59 -5.22
CA ALA A 128 5.89 8.20 -5.69
C ALA A 128 6.61 7.25 -4.72
N LEU A 129 7.76 7.67 -4.18
CA LEU A 129 8.50 6.89 -3.21
C LEU A 129 7.69 6.62 -1.93
N GLN A 130 6.93 7.60 -1.43
CA GLN A 130 6.08 7.41 -0.25
C GLN A 130 4.93 6.43 -0.51
N LEU A 131 4.30 6.51 -1.68
CA LEU A 131 3.28 5.56 -2.10
C LEU A 131 3.84 4.14 -2.22
N TRP A 132 5.02 3.99 -2.80
CA TRP A 132 5.67 2.69 -2.91
C TRP A 132 6.00 2.10 -1.53
N LYS A 133 6.52 2.90 -0.59
CA LYS A 133 6.75 2.47 0.80
C LYS A 133 5.45 2.04 1.49
N TRP A 134 4.35 2.73 1.23
CA TRP A 134 3.04 2.35 1.73
C TRP A 134 2.58 0.99 1.18
N VAL A 135 2.77 0.74 -0.12
CA VAL A 135 2.48 -0.57 -0.74
C VAL A 135 3.32 -1.68 -0.10
N LEU A 136 4.63 -1.48 0.05
CA LEU A 136 5.54 -2.44 0.68
C LEU A 136 5.11 -2.79 2.12
N MET A 137 4.76 -1.77 2.90
CA MET A 137 4.32 -1.96 4.27
C MET A 137 3.07 -2.85 4.36
N ILE A 138 2.10 -2.67 3.48
CA ILE A 138 0.90 -3.53 3.45
C ILE A 138 1.28 -4.96 3.07
N LEU A 139 2.11 -5.15 2.05
CA LEU A 139 2.53 -6.49 1.63
C LEU A 139 3.26 -7.21 2.75
N GLU A 140 4.14 -6.52 3.47
CA GLU A 140 4.85 -7.06 4.64
C GLU A 140 3.88 -7.46 5.77
N ILE A 141 2.94 -6.58 6.13
CA ILE A 141 1.93 -6.87 7.18
C ILE A 141 1.07 -8.08 6.79
N GLN A 142 0.76 -8.22 5.51
CA GLN A 142 -0.04 -9.32 4.97
C GLN A 142 0.78 -10.59 4.67
N GLY A 143 2.10 -10.57 4.94
CA GLY A 143 2.99 -11.72 4.76
C GLY A 143 3.20 -12.13 3.29
N VAL A 144 3.18 -11.18 2.36
CA VAL A 144 3.42 -11.42 0.93
C VAL A 144 4.84 -10.99 0.56
N GLU A 145 5.72 -11.98 0.42
CA GLU A 145 7.13 -11.82 -0.02
C GLU A 145 7.29 -11.61 -1.52
#